data_AF-A0A9X2JGV6-F1
#
_entry.id   AF-A0A9X2JGV6-F1
#
_cell.length_a   1.000
_cell.length_b   1.000
_cell.length_c   1.000
_cell.angle_alpha   90.00
_cell.angle_beta   90.00
_cell.angle_gamma   90.00
#
_symmetry.space_group_name_H-M   'P 1'
#
loop_
_entity.id
_entity.type
_entity.pdbx_description
1 polymer ?
#
loop_
_entity_poly.entity_id
_entity_poly.type
_entity_poly.pdbx_seq_one_letter_code
_entity_poly.pdbx_strand_id
1 'polypeptide(L)'
;MKNSISKFLGILFAVSIVISSCSKDKPVSCDASVIENDIEHIEDLFDNFDDDPTTTNCNKIKKGISDFINKYEDCDEAGAEVDEAREFLNDFDCSDL
;
A
#
# COMPACT_ATOMS: atom_id res chain seq x y z
N MET A 1 48.72 -34.33 5.41
CA MET A 1 47.45 -33.71 5.85
C MET A 1 46.51 -33.69 4.67
N LYS A 2 45.39 -34.40 4.77
CA LYS A 2 44.28 -34.41 3.79
C LYS A 2 43.37 -33.23 4.11
N ASN A 3 43.00 -32.44 3.10
CA ASN A 3 41.60 -32.14 2.75
C ASN A 3 41.56 -31.15 1.58
N SER A 4 41.04 -31.62 0.46
CA SER A 4 40.42 -30.83 -0.60
C SER A 4 39.14 -30.17 -0.08
N ILE A 5 38.79 -28.98 -0.58
CA ILE A 5 37.40 -28.58 -0.92
C ILE A 5 37.48 -27.33 -1.81
N SER A 6 37.00 -27.50 -3.04
CA SER A 6 36.66 -26.48 -4.02
C SER A 6 35.43 -25.69 -3.56
N LYS A 7 35.43 -24.35 -3.70
CA LYS A 7 34.20 -23.56 -3.86
C LYS A 7 34.45 -22.32 -4.74
N PHE A 8 33.89 -22.39 -5.95
CA PHE A 8 33.32 -21.28 -6.69
C PHE A 8 32.57 -20.32 -5.75
N LEU A 9 32.68 -19.00 -5.99
CA LEU A 9 31.75 -17.90 -5.65
C LEU A 9 32.55 -16.61 -5.94
N GLY A 10 32.39 -15.88 -7.05
CA GLY A 10 31.12 -15.51 -7.67
C GLY A 10 30.51 -14.34 -6.90
N ILE A 11 31.06 -13.12 -7.02
CA ILE A 11 30.33 -11.86 -6.77
C ILE A 11 30.85 -10.83 -7.79
N LEU A 12 30.10 -10.71 -8.88
CA LEU A 12 30.10 -9.59 -9.81
C LEU A 12 28.77 -8.88 -9.51
N PHE A 13 28.79 -7.88 -8.62
CA PHE A 13 27.61 -7.06 -8.35
C PHE A 13 28.07 -5.61 -8.12
N ALA A 14 28.46 -4.94 -9.20
CA ALA A 14 28.45 -3.50 -9.25
C ALA A 14 27.01 -3.07 -9.54
N VAL A 15 26.15 -3.13 -8.52
CA VAL A 15 24.85 -2.46 -8.56
C VAL A 15 25.10 -1.01 -8.23
N SER A 16 25.07 -0.20 -9.28
CA SER A 16 24.90 1.24 -9.21
C SER A 16 23.58 1.51 -8.50
N ILE A 17 23.63 1.79 -7.20
CA ILE A 17 22.49 2.34 -6.47
C ILE A 17 22.35 3.77 -6.99
N VAL A 18 21.48 3.95 -7.97
CA VAL A 18 20.92 5.25 -8.32
C VAL A 18 20.03 5.62 -7.14
N ILE A 19 20.57 6.42 -6.23
CA ILE A 19 19.79 7.00 -5.13
C ILE A 19 18.92 8.08 -5.78
N SER A 20 17.76 7.67 -6.31
CA SER A 20 16.68 8.56 -6.67
C SER A 20 16.18 9.23 -5.41
N SER A 21 16.57 10.49 -5.24
CA SER A 21 16.02 11.42 -4.26
C SER A 21 14.51 11.55 -4.45
N CYS A 22 13.73 10.91 -3.58
CA CYS A 22 12.41 11.41 -3.20
C CYS A 22 12.43 11.73 -1.69
N SER A 23 12.12 12.99 -1.40
CA SER A 23 12.11 13.53 -0.05
C SER A 23 10.87 13.05 0.70
N LYS A 24 11.11 12.42 1.85
CA LYS A 24 10.29 12.44 3.06
C LYS A 24 8.91 11.80 2.95
N ASP A 25 8.89 10.48 2.99
CA ASP A 25 7.86 9.80 3.79
C ASP A 25 8.51 9.34 5.09
N LYS A 26 7.84 9.65 6.21
CA LYS A 26 8.16 8.99 7.48
C LYS A 26 8.03 7.49 7.22
N PRO A 27 8.83 6.62 7.86
CA PRO A 27 8.65 5.18 7.69
C PRO A 27 7.18 4.85 7.96
N VAL A 28 6.48 4.36 6.94
CA VAL A 28 5.13 3.84 7.11
C VAL A 28 5.26 2.63 8.03
N SER A 29 4.44 2.60 9.08
CA SER A 29 4.35 1.43 9.93
C SER A 29 3.42 0.43 9.24
N CYS A 30 3.95 -0.75 8.90
CA CYS A 30 3.19 -1.92 8.47
C CYS A 30 2.64 -2.70 9.69
N ASP A 31 2.60 -2.09 10.88
CA ASP A 31 2.02 -2.73 12.05
C ASP A 31 0.52 -2.92 11.82
N ALA A 32 0.02 -4.14 12.06
CA ALA A 32 -1.37 -4.51 11.83
C ALA A 32 -2.38 -3.55 12.48
N SER A 33 -2.10 -3.04 13.68
CA SER A 33 -2.98 -2.08 14.36
C SER A 33 -3.07 -0.72 13.66
N VAL A 34 -2.02 -0.32 12.94
CA VAL A 34 -2.02 0.94 12.18
C VAL A 34 -2.80 0.76 10.88
N ILE A 35 -2.65 -0.41 10.23
CA ILE A 35 -3.44 -0.79 9.05
C ILE A 35 -4.93 -0.84 9.41
N GLU A 36 -5.28 -1.50 10.52
CA GLU A 36 -6.66 -1.59 11.02
C GLU A 36 -7.26 -0.20 11.28
N ASN A 37 -6.50 0.72 11.88
CA ASN A 37 -6.99 2.09 12.10
C ASN A 37 -7.25 2.87 10.80
N ASP A 38 -6.43 2.66 9.78
CA ASP A 38 -6.63 3.29 8.48
C ASP A 38 -7.83 2.66 7.73
N ILE A 39 -8.11 1.37 7.96
CA ILE A 39 -9.33 0.70 7.45
C ILE A 39 -10.57 1.27 8.16
N GLU A 40 -10.56 1.40 9.49
CA GLU A 40 -11.64 2.05 10.25
C GLU A 40 -11.92 3.47 9.72
N HIS A 41 -10.87 4.22 9.35
CA HIS A 41 -11.05 5.53 8.74
C HIS A 41 -11.76 5.47 7.39
N ILE A 42 -11.52 4.45 6.57
CA ILE A 42 -12.23 4.24 5.31
C ILE A 42 -13.70 3.86 5.58
N GLU A 43 -13.96 3.03 6.59
CA GLU A 43 -15.32 2.70 7.03
C GLU A 43 -16.11 3.96 7.46
N ASP A 44 -15.49 4.87 8.21
CA ASP A 44 -16.09 6.16 8.55
C ASP A 44 -16.46 6.98 7.29
N LEU A 45 -15.66 6.91 6.22
CA LEU A 45 -15.99 7.58 4.96
C LEU A 45 -17.19 6.95 4.26
N PHE A 46 -17.36 5.63 4.38
CA PHE A 46 -18.55 4.92 3.91
C PHE A 46 -19.79 5.33 4.69
N ASP A 47 -19.72 5.35 6.02
CA ASP A 47 -20.84 5.79 6.87
C ASP A 47 -21.30 7.21 6.50
N ASN A 48 -20.34 8.12 6.29
CA ASN A 48 -20.64 9.49 5.84
C ASN A 48 -21.27 9.56 4.44
N PHE A 49 -20.92 8.63 3.55
CA PHE A 49 -21.52 8.54 2.21
C PHE A 49 -22.92 7.94 2.26
N ASP A 50 -23.14 6.91 3.08
CA ASP A 50 -24.45 6.30 3.27
C ASP A 50 -25.45 7.31 3.86
N ASP A 51 -24.99 8.18 4.76
CA ASP A 51 -25.80 9.27 5.32
C ASP A 51 -26.03 10.43 4.32
N ASP A 52 -25.05 10.73 3.45
CA ASP A 52 -25.09 11.83 2.48
C ASP A 52 -24.41 11.44 1.15
N PRO A 53 -25.15 10.78 0.22
CA PRO A 53 -24.57 10.19 -0.99
C PRO A 53 -24.35 11.25 -2.08
N THR A 54 -23.36 12.10 -1.85
CA THR A 54 -22.94 13.13 -2.80
C THR A 54 -21.70 12.68 -3.57
N THR A 55 -21.51 13.25 -4.77
CA THR A 55 -20.25 13.10 -5.53
C THR A 55 -19.03 13.49 -4.68
N THR A 56 -19.18 14.45 -3.76
CA THR A 56 -18.10 14.85 -2.85
C THR A 56 -17.72 13.73 -1.88
N ASN A 57 -18.70 13.11 -1.22
CA ASN A 57 -18.41 12.02 -0.27
C ASN A 57 -17.94 10.75 -0.98
N CYS A 58 -18.49 10.45 -2.17
CA CYS A 58 -17.99 9.36 -3.00
C CYS A 58 -16.51 9.55 -3.40
N ASN A 59 -16.13 10.77 -3.81
CA ASN A 59 -14.73 11.08 -4.13
C ASN A 59 -13.81 11.03 -2.89
N LYS A 60 -14.33 11.28 -1.67
CA LYS A 60 -13.56 11.08 -0.44
C LYS A 60 -13.25 9.61 -0.21
N ILE A 61 -14.21 8.70 -0.42
CA ILE A 61 -13.99 7.25 -0.35
C ILE A 61 -12.88 6.85 -1.34
N LYS A 62 -13.02 7.21 -2.63
CA LYS A 62 -12.01 6.87 -3.65
C LYS A 62 -10.61 7.38 -3.27
N LYS A 63 -10.54 8.59 -2.72
CA LYS A 63 -9.28 9.16 -2.24
C LYS A 63 -8.74 8.38 -1.03
N GLY A 64 -9.56 8.07 -0.04
CA GLY A 64 -9.15 7.30 1.14
C GLY A 64 -8.58 5.93 0.77
N ILE A 65 -9.25 5.22 -0.14
CA ILE A 65 -8.80 3.92 -0.65
C ILE A 65 -7.50 4.05 -1.46
N SER A 66 -7.39 5.04 -2.34
CA SER A 66 -6.13 5.31 -3.06
C SER A 66 -4.98 5.67 -2.12
N ASP A 67 -5.24 6.44 -1.07
CA ASP A 67 -4.24 6.83 -0.07
C ASP A 67 -3.79 5.58 0.72
N PHE A 68 -4.72 4.68 1.08
CA PHE A 68 -4.40 3.40 1.72
C PHE A 68 -3.52 2.51 0.85
N ILE A 69 -3.88 2.30 -0.43
CA ILE A 69 -3.08 1.52 -1.37
C ILE A 69 -1.66 2.09 -1.47
N ASN A 70 -1.53 3.40 -1.71
CA ASN A 70 -0.22 4.04 -1.85
C ASN A 70 0.62 3.96 -0.56
N LYS A 71 -0.04 3.97 0.60
CA LYS A 71 0.64 3.89 1.90
C LYS A 71 1.16 2.49 2.17
N TYR A 72 0.41 1.45 1.80
CA TYR A 72 0.67 0.07 2.21
C TYR A 72 1.09 -0.88 1.08
N GLU A 73 1.23 -0.42 -0.17
CA GLU A 73 1.58 -1.30 -1.30
C GLU A 73 2.92 -2.03 -1.17
N ASP A 74 3.83 -1.51 -0.36
CA ASP A 74 5.14 -2.11 -0.06
C ASP A 74 5.15 -2.92 1.26
N CYS A 75 4.00 -3.05 1.95
CA CYS A 75 3.87 -3.83 3.17
C CYS A 75 3.43 -5.27 2.85
N ASP A 76 4.31 -6.25 3.05
CA ASP A 76 4.01 -7.68 2.84
C ASP A 76 2.79 -8.13 3.68
N GLU A 77 2.64 -7.60 4.89
CA GLU A 77 1.56 -7.93 5.81
C GLU A 77 0.18 -7.38 5.38
N ALA A 78 0.13 -6.37 4.52
CA ALA A 78 -1.10 -5.72 4.05
C ALA A 78 -1.49 -6.14 2.62
N GLY A 79 -0.78 -7.10 2.04
CA GLY A 79 -0.90 -7.41 0.61
C GLY A 79 -2.33 -7.79 0.18
N ALA A 80 -3.05 -8.55 1.02
CA ALA A 80 -4.42 -8.94 0.72
C ALA A 80 -5.37 -7.73 0.76
N GLU A 81 -5.26 -6.89 1.79
CA GLU A 81 -6.06 -5.69 1.97
C GLU A 81 -5.80 -4.66 0.86
N VAL A 82 -4.54 -4.54 0.41
CA VAL A 82 -4.17 -3.67 -0.72
C VAL A 82 -4.78 -4.17 -2.03
N ASP A 83 -4.76 -5.49 -2.27
CA ASP A 83 -5.34 -6.07 -3.48
C ASP A 83 -6.87 -5.92 -3.49
N GLU A 84 -7.54 -6.17 -2.35
CA GLU A 84 -8.97 -5.91 -2.19
C GLU A 84 -9.33 -4.42 -2.40
N ALA A 85 -8.52 -3.51 -1.84
CA ALA A 85 -8.69 -2.08 -2.03
C ALA A 85 -8.54 -1.67 -3.52
N ARG A 86 -7.60 -2.27 -4.25
CA ARG A 86 -7.41 -2.04 -5.69
C ARG A 86 -8.60 -2.54 -6.51
N GLU A 87 -9.10 -3.74 -6.21
CA GLU A 87 -10.30 -4.28 -6.86
C GLU A 87 -11.49 -3.37 -6.63
N PHE A 88 -11.73 -2.97 -5.38
CA PHE A 88 -12.81 -2.06 -5.04
C PHE A 88 -12.69 -0.73 -5.78
N LEU A 89 -11.51 -0.09 -5.81
CA LEU A 89 -11.33 1.20 -6.45
C LEU A 89 -11.63 1.17 -7.97
N ASN A 90 -11.40 0.03 -8.61
CA ASN A 90 -11.70 -0.18 -10.03
C ASN A 90 -13.21 -0.34 -10.29
N ASP A 91 -13.93 -0.98 -9.36
CA ASP A 91 -15.37 -1.25 -9.50
C ASP A 91 -16.25 -0.12 -8.93
N PHE A 92 -15.72 0.69 -8.02
CA PHE A 92 -16.46 1.75 -7.35
C PHE A 92 -16.54 3.02 -8.22
N ASP A 93 -17.72 3.22 -8.80
CA ASP A 93 -18.04 4.35 -9.66
C ASP A 93 -18.91 5.39 -8.96
N CYS A 94 -18.51 6.66 -9.10
CA CYS A 94 -19.24 7.82 -8.59
C CYS A 94 -20.03 8.55 -9.69
N SER A 95 -20.03 8.04 -10.93
CA SER A 95 -20.56 8.75 -12.10
C SER A 95 -22.09 8.89 -12.11
N ASP A 96 -22.79 8.02 -11.37
CA ASP A 96 -24.26 7.99 -11.28
C ASP A 96 -24.83 8.84 -10.11
N LEU A 97 -23.99 9.64 -9.43
CA LEU A 97 -24.35 10.52 -8.32
C LEU A 97 -24.52 12.00 -8.71
#